data_AF-A0AAN5I2W6-F1
#
_entry.id   AF-A0AAN5I2W6-F1
#
_cell.length_a   1.000
_cell.length_b   1.000
_cell.length_c   1.000
_cell.angle_alpha   90.00
_cell.angle_beta   90.00
_cell.angle_gamma   90.00
#
_symmetry.space_group_name_H-M   'P 1'
#
loop_
_entity.id
_entity.type
_entity.pdbx_description
1 polymer ?
#
loop_
_entity_poly.entity_id
_entity_poly.type
_entity_poly.pdbx_seq_one_letter_code
_entity_poly.pdbx_strand_id
1 'polypeptide(L)'
;MDAPSGSKRQIDEGTEVEAKRSKARDDIGDATVESSSPLENLPKELVWMIIDFARGSLRNLRMTSRLIKNIVEEFALQQGTSEIVEEVKTSYYSEGNSGVFSLDISLRVRNYNSQLLEFRMFLRNPSGDLTKQIRRDTIRKSLHLWKEYAHKFKSDVVSTEMVEFLREFLGKRIEKLTRVKSIAELGVITELLKEVHFKILEVDEIATFNNSEV
;
A
#
# COMPACT_ATOMS: atom_id res chain seq x y z
N MET A 1 28.18 -10.80 72.01
CA MET A 1 28.16 -10.52 73.46
C MET A 1 26.98 -9.62 73.73
N ASP A 2 26.04 -10.22 74.46
CA ASP A 2 25.02 -9.66 75.36
C ASP A 2 23.93 -8.68 74.88
N ALA A 3 22.70 -9.20 74.95
CA ALA A 3 21.41 -8.52 74.97
C ALA A 3 21.22 -7.69 76.26
N PRO A 4 20.18 -6.83 76.35
CA PRO A 4 18.94 -7.24 77.05
C PRO A 4 17.64 -6.61 76.46
N SER A 5 16.51 -7.32 76.37
CA SER A 5 15.43 -7.53 77.38
C SER A 5 14.33 -6.44 77.42
N GLY A 6 13.07 -6.91 77.40
CA GLY A 6 11.85 -6.21 77.81
C GLY A 6 10.86 -5.98 76.67
N SER A 7 9.54 -6.17 76.79
CA SER A 7 8.68 -6.67 77.86
C SER A 7 7.27 -6.89 77.25
N LYS A 8 6.53 -7.87 77.77
CA LYS A 8 5.17 -8.25 77.33
C LYS A 8 4.12 -7.22 77.74
N ARG A 9 3.07 -7.01 76.92
CA ARG A 9 1.68 -6.80 77.40
C ARG A 9 0.64 -7.35 76.40
N GLN A 10 -0.21 -8.24 76.93
CA GLN A 10 -1.51 -8.66 76.41
C GLN A 10 -2.56 -7.56 76.57
N ILE A 11 -3.47 -7.45 75.61
CA ILE A 11 -4.87 -6.98 75.72
C ILE A 11 -5.58 -7.77 74.60
N ASP A 12 -6.36 -8.82 74.84
CA ASP A 12 -7.65 -8.95 75.52
C ASP A 12 -8.86 -8.46 74.69
N GLU A 13 -9.92 -9.24 74.82
CA GLU A 13 -11.01 -9.56 73.90
C GLU A 13 -12.03 -8.44 73.60
N GLY A 14 -12.75 -8.63 72.50
CA GLY A 14 -13.87 -7.81 72.03
C GLY A 14 -14.35 -8.36 70.68
N THR A 15 -15.00 -9.53 70.65
CA THR A 15 -16.45 -9.72 70.84
C THR A 15 -17.27 -9.01 69.76
N GLU A 16 -17.65 -9.79 68.75
CA GLU A 16 -19.06 -9.88 68.32
C GLU A 16 -19.67 -8.62 67.68
N VAL A 17 -19.35 -8.35 66.41
CA VAL A 17 -20.31 -7.70 65.49
C VAL A 17 -20.21 -8.33 64.10
N GLU A 18 -20.49 -9.63 64.05
CA GLU A 18 -20.82 -10.35 62.82
C GLU A 18 -22.34 -10.52 62.74
N ALA A 19 -23.08 -9.45 62.43
CA ALA A 19 -24.49 -9.55 62.05
C ALA A 19 -25.02 -8.21 61.51
N LYS A 20 -24.64 -7.85 60.25
CA LYS A 20 -25.37 -6.91 59.34
C LYS A 20 -24.52 -6.51 58.12
N ARG A 21 -23.86 -7.46 57.44
CA ARG A 21 -23.20 -7.20 56.14
C ARG A 21 -23.60 -8.20 55.04
N SER A 22 -24.79 -8.77 55.17
CA SER A 22 -25.45 -9.61 54.16
C SER A 22 -26.60 -8.85 53.49
N LYS A 23 -26.29 -7.80 52.71
CA LYS A 23 -27.15 -7.36 51.60
C LYS A 23 -26.47 -6.31 50.76
N ALA A 24 -26.57 -6.50 49.44
CA ALA A 24 -26.15 -5.60 48.37
C ALA A 24 -24.64 -5.57 48.08
N ARG A 25 -24.16 -6.54 47.29
CA ARG A 25 -23.12 -6.33 46.27
C ARG A 25 -22.99 -7.50 45.28
N ASP A 26 -24.11 -8.14 44.94
CA ASP A 26 -24.20 -9.05 43.80
C ASP A 26 -25.12 -8.42 42.74
N ASP A 27 -24.66 -7.35 42.09
CA ASP A 27 -25.27 -6.82 40.86
C ASP A 27 -24.32 -5.83 40.17
N ILE A 28 -23.07 -6.24 39.99
CA ILE A 28 -22.21 -5.66 38.96
C ILE A 28 -21.85 -6.81 38.02
N GLY A 29 -22.86 -7.25 37.28
CA GLY A 29 -22.64 -7.80 35.95
C GLY A 29 -22.13 -6.68 35.07
N ASP A 30 -20.86 -6.29 35.26
CA ASP A 30 -20.13 -5.49 34.28
C ASP A 30 -19.80 -6.43 33.13
N ALA A 31 -20.84 -6.72 32.34
CA ALA A 31 -20.71 -7.19 30.99
C ALA A 31 -20.05 -6.05 30.22
N THR A 32 -18.72 -5.97 30.32
CA THR A 32 -17.87 -5.35 29.32
C THR A 32 -17.98 -6.17 28.05
N VAL A 33 -19.17 -6.17 27.43
CA VAL A 33 -19.29 -6.48 26.02
C VAL A 33 -18.56 -5.33 25.36
N GLU A 34 -17.28 -5.52 25.07
CA GLU A 34 -16.50 -4.63 24.23
C GLU A 34 -17.34 -4.36 22.98
N SER A 35 -17.99 -3.21 22.94
CA SER A 35 -18.91 -2.88 21.87
C SER A 35 -18.06 -2.68 20.63
N SER A 36 -18.00 -3.70 19.77
CA SER A 36 -17.41 -3.60 18.45
C SER A 36 -17.95 -2.35 17.77
N SER A 37 -17.05 -1.58 17.15
CA SER A 37 -17.47 -0.35 16.48
C SER A 37 -18.50 -0.67 15.39
N PRO A 38 -19.42 0.25 15.06
CA PRO A 38 -20.41 0.01 14.00
C PRO A 38 -19.78 -0.42 12.67
N LEU A 39 -18.57 0.08 12.37
CA LEU A 39 -17.81 -0.28 11.17
C LEU A 39 -17.35 -1.75 11.19
N GLU A 40 -16.98 -2.27 12.35
CA GLU A 40 -16.54 -3.67 12.52
C GLU A 40 -17.69 -4.67 12.47
N ASN A 41 -18.92 -4.21 12.70
CA ASN A 41 -20.13 -5.02 12.57
C ASN A 41 -20.67 -5.09 11.13
N LEU A 42 -20.09 -4.32 10.20
CA LEU A 42 -20.50 -4.38 8.79
C LEU A 42 -19.98 -5.65 8.11
N PRO A 43 -20.75 -6.21 7.17
CA PRO A 43 -20.22 -7.14 6.19
C PRO A 43 -18.98 -6.56 5.50
N LYS A 44 -17.98 -7.41 5.34
CA LYS A 44 -16.67 -7.04 4.80
C LYS A 44 -16.77 -6.34 3.45
N GLU A 45 -17.69 -6.76 2.60
CA GLU A 45 -17.93 -6.18 1.28
C GLU A 45 -18.36 -4.71 1.37
N LEU A 46 -19.17 -4.35 2.37
CA LEU A 46 -19.56 -2.96 2.61
C LEU A 46 -18.37 -2.14 3.12
N VAL A 47 -17.55 -2.71 3.99
CA VAL A 47 -16.31 -2.06 4.45
C VAL A 47 -15.37 -1.81 3.26
N TRP A 48 -15.24 -2.76 2.35
CA TRP A 48 -14.47 -2.60 1.12
C TRP A 48 -15.01 -1.50 0.22
N MET A 49 -16.33 -1.38 0.05
CA MET A 49 -16.92 -0.25 -0.70
C MET A 49 -16.61 1.11 -0.04
N ILE A 50 -16.65 1.18 1.29
CA ILE A 50 -16.27 2.39 2.04
C ILE A 50 -14.79 2.72 1.82
N ILE A 51 -13.91 1.72 1.90
CA ILE A 51 -12.49 1.89 1.64
C ILE A 51 -12.25 2.36 0.20
N ASP A 52 -12.97 1.80 -0.76
CA ASP A 52 -12.87 2.16 -2.17
C ASP A 52 -13.30 3.61 -2.45
N PHE A 53 -14.31 4.08 -1.72
CA PHE A 53 -14.73 5.47 -1.74
C PHE A 53 -13.71 6.39 -1.04
N ALA A 54 -13.13 5.94 0.07
CA ALA A 54 -12.24 6.72 0.93
C ALA A 54 -10.76 6.29 0.84
N ARG A 55 -10.26 6.01 -0.38
CA ARG A 55 -8.87 5.53 -0.62
C ARG A 55 -7.79 6.44 -0.01
N GLY A 56 -8.05 7.74 0.08
CA GLY A 56 -7.14 8.73 0.69
C GLY A 56 -7.04 8.66 2.23
N SER A 57 -7.83 7.81 2.88
CA SER A 57 -7.86 7.62 4.34
C SER A 57 -7.41 6.22 4.77
N LEU A 58 -6.89 5.41 3.83
CA LEU A 58 -6.45 4.01 4.07
C LEU A 58 -5.51 3.88 5.26
N ARG A 59 -4.51 4.76 5.35
CA ARG A 59 -3.53 4.71 6.43
C ARG A 59 -4.17 4.97 7.79
N ASN A 60 -5.13 5.89 7.86
CA ASN A 60 -5.83 6.20 9.11
C ASN A 60 -6.76 5.04 9.51
N LEU A 61 -7.52 4.49 8.55
CA LEU A 61 -8.38 3.32 8.77
C LEU A 61 -7.58 2.12 9.28
N ARG A 62 -6.40 1.85 8.71
CA ARG A 62 -5.53 0.75 9.15
C ARG A 62 -5.12 0.86 10.63
N MET A 63 -5.09 2.06 11.20
CA MET A 63 -4.64 2.30 12.57
C MET A 63 -5.79 2.23 13.60
N THR A 64 -7.04 2.08 13.18
CA THR A 64 -8.19 2.18 14.11
C THR A 64 -8.36 0.92 14.97
N SER A 65 -8.23 -0.27 14.37
CA SER A 65 -8.36 -1.54 15.09
C SER A 65 -7.66 -2.67 14.34
N ARG A 66 -7.44 -3.80 15.02
CA ARG A 66 -6.84 -5.00 14.40
C ARG A 66 -7.74 -5.59 13.30
N LEU A 67 -9.05 -5.59 13.50
CA LEU A 67 -10.00 -6.10 12.53
C LEU A 67 -9.98 -5.24 11.25
N ILE A 68 -10.11 -3.92 11.41
CA ILE A 68 -10.09 -2.99 10.27
C ILE A 68 -8.73 -3.01 9.57
N LYS A 69 -7.62 -3.11 10.31
CA LYS A 69 -6.29 -3.31 9.73
C LYS A 69 -6.26 -4.50 8.77
N ASN A 70 -6.74 -5.67 9.21
CA ASN A 70 -6.74 -6.87 8.40
C ASN A 70 -7.62 -6.72 7.16
N ILE A 71 -8.81 -6.11 7.30
CA ILE A 71 -9.71 -5.85 6.18
C ILE A 71 -9.09 -4.90 5.16
N VAL A 72 -8.42 -3.83 5.62
CA VAL A 72 -7.72 -2.86 4.76
C VAL A 72 -6.54 -3.49 4.04
N GLU A 73 -5.74 -4.30 4.73
CA GLU A 73 -4.62 -5.03 4.13
C GLU A 73 -5.11 -6.05 3.09
N GLU A 74 -6.19 -6.77 3.39
CA GLU A 74 -6.80 -7.71 2.46
C GLU A 74 -7.36 -7.01 1.21
N PHE A 75 -8.10 -5.91 1.39
CA PHE A 75 -8.58 -5.07 0.30
C PHE A 75 -7.44 -4.57 -0.58
N ALA A 76 -6.36 -4.10 0.04
CA ALA A 76 -5.19 -3.63 -0.69
C ALA A 76 -4.54 -4.76 -1.48
N LEU A 77 -4.45 -5.98 -0.94
CA LEU A 77 -3.83 -7.11 -1.63
C LEU A 77 -4.69 -7.72 -2.73
N GLN A 78 -5.99 -7.44 -2.78
CA GLN A 78 -6.89 -7.95 -3.80
C GLN A 78 -6.50 -7.44 -5.20
N GLN A 79 -6.02 -8.35 -6.05
CA GLN A 79 -5.69 -8.05 -7.44
C GLN A 79 -6.97 -7.80 -8.26
N GLY A 80 -6.96 -6.73 -9.07
CA GLY A 80 -7.85 -6.62 -10.23
C GLY A 80 -9.20 -5.92 -10.08
N THR A 81 -9.56 -5.37 -8.93
CA THR A 81 -10.86 -4.65 -8.76
C THR A 81 -10.78 -3.15 -9.06
N SER A 82 -9.63 -2.51 -8.82
CA SER A 82 -9.49 -1.05 -8.98
C SER A 82 -8.50 -0.71 -10.09
N GLU A 83 -8.96 0.04 -11.10
CA GLU A 83 -8.12 0.74 -12.08
C GLU A 83 -7.34 1.84 -11.33
N ILE A 84 -6.15 1.49 -10.80
CA ILE A 84 -5.30 2.42 -10.04
C ILE A 84 -4.40 3.22 -10.99
N VAL A 85 -3.74 2.53 -11.91
CA VAL A 85 -2.86 3.13 -12.91
C VAL A 85 -3.69 3.57 -14.10
N GLU A 86 -3.63 4.86 -14.41
CA GLU A 86 -4.40 5.42 -15.54
C GLU A 86 -3.56 5.45 -16.80
N GLU A 87 -2.29 5.85 -16.68
CA GLU A 87 -1.41 5.98 -17.83
C GLU A 87 -0.06 5.31 -17.55
N VAL A 88 0.37 4.47 -18.49
CA VAL A 88 1.75 3.97 -18.54
C VAL A 88 2.49 4.77 -19.60
N LYS A 89 3.66 5.30 -19.23
CA LYS A 89 4.56 6.01 -20.13
C LYS A 89 5.85 5.28 -20.26
N THR A 90 6.36 5.26 -21.48
CA THR A 90 7.71 4.80 -21.75
C THR A 90 8.54 5.92 -22.34
N SER A 91 9.84 5.90 -22.06
CA SER A 91 10.79 6.73 -22.77
C SER A 91 12.11 6.03 -22.94
N TYR A 92 12.48 5.83 -24.20
CA TYR A 92 13.82 5.44 -24.62
C TYR A 92 14.72 6.66 -24.76
N TYR A 93 15.95 6.55 -24.26
CA TYR A 93 16.99 7.54 -24.55
C TYR A 93 18.38 6.90 -24.48
N SER A 94 19.31 7.49 -25.23
CA SER A 94 20.73 7.13 -25.14
C SER A 94 21.38 7.85 -23.95
N GLU A 95 22.16 7.13 -23.15
CA GLU A 95 22.95 7.68 -22.06
C GLU A 95 24.25 8.29 -22.61
N GLY A 96 24.16 9.52 -23.11
CA GLY A 96 25.31 10.27 -23.61
C GLY A 96 25.98 9.60 -24.81
N ASN A 97 27.32 9.68 -24.88
CA ASN A 97 28.10 9.14 -26.00
C ASN A 97 28.46 7.65 -25.84
N SER A 98 27.95 6.98 -24.81
CA SER A 98 28.34 5.60 -24.48
C SER A 98 27.73 4.55 -25.42
N GLY A 99 26.74 4.94 -26.23
CA GLY A 99 25.93 4.00 -27.01
C GLY A 99 25.03 3.11 -26.14
N VAL A 100 25.04 3.28 -24.82
CA VAL A 100 24.13 2.59 -23.91
C VAL A 100 22.78 3.28 -23.98
N PHE A 101 21.72 2.49 -24.03
CA PHE A 101 20.37 3.00 -23.98
C PHE A 101 19.75 2.78 -22.61
N SER A 102 18.67 3.49 -22.32
CA SER A 102 17.86 3.31 -21.13
C SER A 102 16.40 3.40 -21.47
N LEU A 103 15.61 2.57 -20.81
CA LEU A 103 14.16 2.58 -20.87
C LEU A 103 13.63 3.05 -19.51
N ASP A 104 12.98 4.20 -19.47
CA ASP A 104 12.22 4.64 -18.29
C ASP A 104 10.76 4.24 -18.46
N ILE A 105 10.21 3.51 -17.48
CA ILE A 105 8.80 3.17 -17.39
C ILE A 105 8.21 3.96 -16.23
N SER A 106 7.18 4.73 -16.54
CA SER A 106 6.50 5.60 -15.57
C SER A 106 5.02 5.24 -15.48
N LEU A 107 4.57 4.92 -14.27
CA LEU A 107 3.16 4.72 -13.93
C LEU A 107 2.57 6.03 -13.43
N ARG A 108 1.52 6.51 -14.08
CA ARG A 108 0.82 7.72 -13.67
C ARG A 108 -0.52 7.38 -13.04
N VAL A 109 -0.71 7.93 -11.85
CA VAL A 109 -1.84 7.64 -10.96
C VAL A 109 -2.45 8.93 -10.47
N ARG A 110 -3.78 9.02 -10.43
CA ARG A 110 -4.45 10.17 -9.80
C ARG A 110 -4.10 10.26 -8.32
N ASN A 111 -4.02 11.47 -7.80
CA ASN A 111 -3.59 11.68 -6.42
C ASN A 111 -4.43 10.89 -5.39
N TYR A 112 -5.76 10.76 -5.59
CA TYR A 112 -6.62 10.00 -4.67
C TYR A 112 -6.34 8.49 -4.68
N ASN A 113 -5.77 7.95 -5.77
CA ASN A 113 -5.35 6.55 -5.89
C ASN A 113 -3.92 6.30 -5.42
N SER A 114 -3.11 7.36 -5.32
CA SER A 114 -1.69 7.25 -5.03
C SER A 114 -1.39 6.57 -3.70
N GLN A 115 -2.21 6.83 -2.67
CA GLN A 115 -2.04 6.19 -1.37
C GLN A 115 -2.31 4.69 -1.41
N LEU A 116 -3.31 4.24 -2.18
CA LEU A 116 -3.59 2.82 -2.35
C LEU A 116 -2.44 2.12 -3.09
N LEU A 117 -1.90 2.75 -4.14
CA LEU A 117 -0.72 2.23 -4.85
C LEU A 117 0.49 2.09 -3.92
N GLU A 118 0.84 3.16 -3.20
CA GLU A 118 1.96 3.16 -2.26
C GLU A 118 1.78 2.10 -1.17
N PHE A 119 0.55 1.96 -0.67
CA PHE A 119 0.23 0.95 0.32
C PHE A 119 0.35 -0.47 -0.23
N ARG A 120 -0.09 -0.72 -1.47
CA ARG A 120 0.12 -2.01 -2.16
C ARG A 120 1.59 -2.32 -2.35
N MET A 121 2.38 -1.36 -2.81
CA MET A 121 3.84 -1.50 -2.96
C MET A 121 4.49 -1.86 -1.62
N PHE A 122 4.06 -1.23 -0.53
CA PHE A 122 4.57 -1.53 0.81
C PHE A 122 4.22 -2.95 1.26
N LEU A 123 2.99 -3.42 1.04
CA LEU A 123 2.57 -4.77 1.44
C LEU A 123 3.22 -5.88 0.59
N ARG A 124 3.42 -5.64 -0.71
CA ARG A 124 4.00 -6.62 -1.64
C ARG A 124 5.53 -6.69 -1.56
N ASN A 125 6.17 -5.60 -1.13
CA ASN A 125 7.61 -5.53 -0.98
C ASN A 125 8.00 -4.94 0.40
N PRO A 126 7.89 -5.73 1.49
CA PRO A 126 8.14 -5.24 2.84
C PRO A 126 9.59 -4.79 3.10
N SER A 127 10.58 -5.39 2.41
CA SER A 127 11.99 -4.93 2.52
C SER A 127 12.20 -3.55 1.89
N GLY A 128 11.31 -3.20 0.96
CA GLY A 128 11.31 -1.95 0.24
C GLY A 128 12.37 -1.86 -0.85
N ASP A 129 13.05 -2.95 -1.20
CA ASP A 129 14.24 -2.86 -2.07
C ASP A 129 13.89 -2.48 -3.51
N LEU A 130 12.86 -3.08 -4.09
CA LEU A 130 12.28 -2.64 -5.37
C LEU A 130 11.65 -1.24 -5.26
N THR A 131 10.97 -0.96 -4.15
CA THR A 131 10.23 0.29 -3.90
C THR A 131 11.18 1.50 -3.76
N LYS A 132 12.41 1.29 -3.27
CA LYS A 132 13.47 2.31 -3.21
C LYS A 132 14.02 2.67 -4.60
N GLN A 133 13.93 1.76 -5.55
CA GLN A 133 14.38 1.97 -6.94
C GLN A 133 13.34 2.73 -7.79
N ILE A 134 12.16 2.99 -7.24
CA ILE A 134 11.09 3.76 -7.90
C ILE A 134 11.21 5.22 -7.49
N ARG A 135 11.46 6.09 -8.47
CA ARG A 135 11.36 7.54 -8.34
C ARG A 135 9.89 7.95 -8.23
N ARG A 136 9.60 8.92 -7.36
CA ARG A 136 8.26 9.44 -7.14
C ARG A 136 8.25 10.93 -7.39
N ASP A 137 7.44 11.36 -8.35
CA ASP A 137 7.27 12.77 -8.68
C ASP A 137 5.79 13.16 -8.58
N THR A 138 5.54 14.38 -8.11
CA THR A 138 4.19 14.96 -8.12
C THR A 138 4.07 15.89 -9.32
N ILE A 139 3.10 15.61 -10.19
CA ILE A 139 2.91 16.33 -11.45
C ILE A 139 1.59 17.08 -11.38
N ARG A 140 1.68 18.40 -11.49
CA ARG A 140 0.51 19.26 -11.66
C ARG A 140 0.35 19.57 -13.15
N LYS A 141 -0.68 19.00 -13.77
CA LYS A 141 -1.07 19.33 -15.15
C LYS A 141 -2.51 19.84 -15.12
N SER A 142 -2.68 21.12 -15.44
CA SER A 142 -3.98 21.78 -15.37
C SER A 142 -4.58 21.68 -13.95
N LEU A 143 -5.88 21.37 -13.83
CA LEU A 143 -6.63 21.19 -12.58
C LEU A 143 -6.37 19.85 -11.87
N HIS A 144 -5.66 18.91 -12.51
CA HIS A 144 -5.49 17.56 -11.99
C HIS A 144 -4.11 17.38 -11.33
N LEU A 145 -4.12 16.78 -10.14
CA LEU A 145 -2.93 16.38 -9.41
C LEU A 145 -2.66 14.89 -9.64
N TRP A 146 -1.49 14.61 -10.22
CA TRP A 146 -1.03 13.26 -10.53
C TRP A 146 0.22 12.95 -9.73
N LYS A 147 0.41 11.67 -9.41
CA LYS A 147 1.71 11.15 -9.01
C LYS A 147 2.25 10.25 -10.11
N GLU A 148 3.54 10.38 -10.38
CA GLU A 148 4.28 9.57 -11.33
C GLU A 148 5.30 8.72 -10.57
N TYR A 149 5.25 7.41 -10.84
CA TYR A 149 6.12 6.40 -10.25
C TYR A 149 6.99 5.83 -11.37
N ALA A 150 8.25 6.23 -11.41
CA ALA A 150 9.14 5.96 -12.52
C ALA A 150 10.26 5.00 -12.12
N HIS A 151 10.57 4.04 -12.99
CA HIS A 151 11.73 3.18 -12.84
C HIS A 151 12.50 3.10 -14.16
N LYS A 152 13.82 3.26 -14.03
CA LYS A 152 14.75 3.26 -15.15
C LYS A 152 15.42 1.89 -15.29
N PHE A 153 15.12 1.21 -16.38
CA PHE A 153 15.81 0.01 -16.83
C PHE A 153 17.02 0.41 -17.67
N LYS A 154 18.15 -0.25 -17.39
CA LYS A 154 19.34 -0.17 -18.25
C LYS A 154 19.16 -1.11 -19.44
N SER A 155 19.58 -0.69 -20.62
CA SER A 155 19.27 -1.41 -21.88
C SER A 155 19.83 -2.83 -21.97
N ASP A 156 20.85 -3.17 -21.19
CA ASP A 156 21.51 -4.47 -21.20
C ASP A 156 20.85 -5.48 -20.25
N VAL A 157 20.15 -5.01 -19.21
CA VAL A 157 19.55 -5.88 -18.19
C VAL A 157 18.19 -5.35 -17.78
N VAL A 158 17.14 -5.99 -18.30
CA VAL A 158 15.78 -5.79 -17.83
C VAL A 158 15.55 -6.75 -16.66
N SER A 159 15.36 -6.20 -15.46
CA SER A 159 15.04 -7.02 -14.29
C SER A 159 13.63 -7.59 -14.42
N THR A 160 13.51 -8.90 -14.65
CA THR A 160 12.23 -9.61 -14.68
C THR A 160 11.45 -9.39 -13.38
N GLU A 161 12.13 -9.43 -12.23
CA GLU A 161 11.53 -9.19 -10.91
C GLU A 161 10.87 -7.81 -10.84
N MET A 162 11.54 -6.76 -11.35
CA MET A 162 10.98 -5.41 -11.38
C MET A 162 9.79 -5.30 -12.35
N VAL A 163 9.86 -5.95 -13.51
CA VAL A 163 8.75 -5.97 -14.48
C VAL A 163 7.52 -6.65 -13.87
N GLU A 164 7.69 -7.80 -13.23
CA GLU A 164 6.63 -8.51 -12.53
C GLU A 164 6.07 -7.66 -11.39
N PHE A 165 6.94 -7.04 -10.58
CA PHE A 165 6.53 -6.13 -9.52
C PHE A 165 5.68 -4.97 -10.02
N LEU A 166 6.10 -4.29 -11.09
CA LEU A 166 5.31 -3.20 -11.68
C LEU A 166 3.98 -3.69 -12.27
N ARG A 167 3.97 -4.87 -12.91
CA ARG A 167 2.77 -5.48 -13.50
C ARG A 167 1.67 -5.69 -12.47
N GLU A 168 2.02 -6.13 -11.25
CA GLU A 168 1.04 -6.35 -10.19
C GLU A 168 0.18 -5.12 -9.87
N PHE A 169 0.68 -3.92 -10.15
CA PHE A 169 -0.01 -2.66 -9.84
C PHE A 169 -0.81 -2.08 -11.00
N LEU A 170 -0.59 -2.55 -12.24
CA LEU A 170 -1.34 -2.09 -13.41
C LEU A 170 -2.82 -2.50 -13.33
N GLY A 171 -3.11 -3.60 -12.65
CA GLY A 171 -4.42 -4.22 -12.68
C GLY A 171 -4.71 -4.83 -14.06
N LYS A 172 -5.99 -5.03 -14.38
CA LYS A 172 -6.42 -5.62 -15.65
C LYS A 172 -6.59 -4.60 -16.78
N ARG A 173 -6.71 -3.31 -16.42
CA ARG A 173 -7.06 -2.24 -17.34
C ARG A 173 -6.30 -0.97 -16.96
N ILE A 174 -5.70 -0.35 -17.97
CA ILE A 174 -5.19 1.01 -17.91
C ILE A 174 -5.94 1.85 -18.95
N GLU A 175 -5.99 3.17 -18.76
CA GLU A 175 -6.65 4.04 -19.72
C GLU A 175 -5.78 4.22 -20.97
N LYS A 176 -4.48 4.45 -20.77
CA LYS A 176 -3.60 4.94 -21.82
C LYS A 176 -2.18 4.38 -21.72
N LEU A 177 -1.63 3.95 -22.86
CA LEU A 177 -0.21 3.69 -23.05
C LEU A 177 0.37 4.76 -23.98
N THR A 178 1.49 5.39 -23.59
CA THR A 178 2.06 6.52 -24.33
C THR A 178 3.55 6.35 -24.60
N ARG A 179 3.99 6.79 -25.79
CA ARG A 179 5.39 7.01 -26.20
C ARG A 179 6.21 5.74 -26.35
N VAL A 180 5.68 4.76 -27.07
CA VAL A 180 6.48 3.63 -27.56
C VAL A 180 7.25 4.11 -28.79
N LYS A 181 8.58 4.15 -28.73
CA LYS A 181 9.47 4.72 -29.74
C LYS A 181 10.37 3.71 -30.43
N SER A 182 10.65 2.57 -29.80
CA SER A 182 11.62 1.59 -30.31
C SER A 182 11.13 0.15 -30.18
N ILE A 183 11.53 -0.68 -31.14
CA ILE A 183 11.28 -2.13 -31.13
C ILE A 183 11.95 -2.78 -29.91
N ALA A 184 13.08 -2.26 -29.45
CA ALA A 184 13.73 -2.76 -28.23
C ALA A 184 12.85 -2.56 -26.98
N GLU A 185 12.05 -1.48 -26.94
CA GLU A 185 11.10 -1.25 -25.85
C GLU A 185 9.93 -2.22 -25.90
N LEU A 186 9.51 -2.64 -27.11
CA LEU A 186 8.33 -3.49 -27.29
C LEU A 186 8.44 -4.79 -26.50
N GLY A 187 9.62 -5.40 -26.37
CA GLY A 187 9.78 -6.63 -25.59
C GLY A 187 9.40 -6.45 -24.12
N VAL A 188 9.99 -5.45 -23.47
CA VAL A 188 9.72 -5.13 -22.05
C VAL A 188 8.30 -4.66 -21.84
N ILE A 189 7.80 -3.82 -22.73
CA ILE A 189 6.43 -3.29 -22.67
C ILE A 189 5.41 -4.40 -22.86
N THR A 190 5.64 -5.31 -23.82
CA THR A 190 4.76 -6.45 -24.08
C THR A 190 4.72 -7.36 -22.86
N GLU A 191 5.88 -7.62 -22.26
CA GLU A 191 5.93 -8.41 -21.04
C GLU A 191 5.22 -7.68 -19.89
N LEU A 192 5.52 -6.39 -19.64
CA LEU A 192 4.87 -5.59 -18.60
C LEU A 192 3.34 -5.56 -18.76
N LEU A 193 2.84 -5.43 -19.99
CA LEU A 193 1.41 -5.32 -20.31
C LEU A 193 0.75 -6.66 -20.61
N LYS A 194 1.42 -7.78 -20.36
CA LYS A 194 0.83 -9.10 -20.53
C LYS A 194 -0.47 -9.20 -19.71
N GLU A 195 -1.57 -9.51 -20.40
CA GLU A 195 -2.94 -9.58 -19.83
C GLU A 195 -3.52 -8.24 -19.34
N VAL A 196 -2.88 -7.11 -19.66
CA VAL A 196 -3.39 -5.77 -19.35
C VAL A 196 -4.06 -5.18 -20.59
N HIS A 197 -5.33 -4.81 -20.47
CA HIS A 197 -6.04 -4.10 -21.52
C HIS A 197 -5.81 -2.58 -21.41
N PHE A 198 -5.69 -1.90 -22.54
CA PHE A 198 -5.63 -0.43 -22.59
C PHE A 198 -6.63 0.12 -23.61
N LYS A 199 -7.15 1.33 -23.36
CA LYS A 199 -8.13 1.97 -24.25
C LYS A 199 -7.45 2.77 -25.36
N ILE A 200 -6.36 3.45 -25.02
CA ILE A 200 -5.64 4.37 -25.92
C ILE A 200 -4.19 3.93 -26.03
N LEU A 201 -3.70 3.82 -27.26
CA LEU A 201 -2.29 3.66 -27.58
C LEU A 201 -1.81 4.88 -28.35
N GLU A 202 -0.94 5.67 -27.72
CA GLU A 202 -0.24 6.77 -28.37
C GLU A 202 1.18 6.32 -28.70
N VAL A 203 1.39 6.06 -29.99
CA VAL A 203 2.70 5.76 -30.56
C VAL A 203 3.28 7.09 -31.07
N ASP A 204 4.47 7.45 -30.58
CA ASP A 204 5.23 8.54 -31.21
C ASP A 204 5.75 8.00 -32.56
N GLU A 205 5.95 8.85 -33.58
CA GLU A 205 6.55 8.41 -34.85
C GLU A 205 7.77 7.53 -34.57
N ILE A 206 7.68 6.25 -34.95
CA ILE A 206 8.79 5.32 -34.81
C ILE A 206 9.87 5.86 -35.72
N ALA A 207 10.91 6.46 -35.12
CA ALA A 207 12.09 6.84 -35.85
C ALA A 207 12.70 5.55 -36.39
N THR A 208 12.38 5.19 -37.63
CA THR A 208 13.14 4.20 -38.38
C THR A 208 14.54 4.74 -38.46
N PHE A 209 15.45 4.18 -37.65
CA PHE A 209 16.88 4.37 -37.82
C PHE A 209 17.22 3.81 -39.20
N ASN A 210 17.16 4.68 -40.21
CA ASN A 210 17.76 4.41 -41.51
C ASN A 210 19.26 4.36 -41.24
N ASN A 211 19.79 3.13 -41.12
CA ASN A 211 21.21 2.86 -41.23
C ASN A 211 21.66 3.34 -42.61
N SER A 212 21.99 4.62 -42.69
CA SER A 212 22.68 5.20 -43.83
C SER A 212 24.15 4.94 -43.55
N GLU A 213 24.70 4.02 -44.32
CA GLU A 213 26.12 3.65 -44.40
C GLU A 213 27.04 4.86 -44.29
N VAL A 214 28.05 4.77 -43.41
CA VAL A 214 29.44 5.20 -43.67
C VAL A 214 30.39 4.28 -42.93
#